data_AF-A0A0Q6B0T3-F1
#
_entry.id   AF-A0A0Q6B0T3-F1
#
_cell.length_a   1.000
_cell.length_b   1.000
_cell.length_c   1.000
_cell.angle_alpha   90.00
_cell.angle_beta   90.00
_cell.angle_gamma   90.00
#
_symmetry.space_group_name_H-M   'P 1'
#
loop_
_entity.id
_entity.type
_entity.pdbx_description
1 polymer ?
#
loop_
_entity_poly.entity_id
_entity_poly.type
_entity_poly.pdbx_seq_one_letter_code
_entity_poly.pdbx_strand_id
1 'polypeptide(L)'
;MDGRPQEPVDGAQVEGAATEHTTTTGRGSGVAVALTLPVALVVGWIVQLTAVLSRLLEPTDDPTGGFGLTGWLVVGAAIGVGVPLVAFVGQVRARRRDPSLSGVAFVVATLVLVVGLVTCGLAVVLQFSSVAADRYRTAQPPSVAEQRYTGEEAGDELRALGDDTVRALGGDPTEGLRADGSTVRAYSEECLLDNDDPGVVWSYSYSADGLVDASGDPLLPDGVHVLPGTRTDLDGVRELWSSEGIGAEQDLVDFDQIVPEADWLERWSYVRAGPTVDITTICLGP
;
A
#
# COMPACT_ATOMS: atom_id res chain seq x y z
N MET A 1 -23.34 -74.05 -90.57
CA MET A 1 -24.15 -73.23 -89.63
C MET A 1 -23.27 -72.93 -88.43
N ASP A 2 -22.20 -72.15 -88.58
CA ASP A 2 -22.15 -70.70 -88.90
C ASP A 2 -22.82 -69.87 -87.80
N GLY A 3 -22.23 -68.83 -87.23
CA GLY A 3 -20.99 -68.13 -87.54
C GLY A 3 -20.90 -66.90 -86.62
N ARG A 4 -19.67 -66.47 -86.31
CA ARG A 4 -19.39 -65.11 -85.80
C ARG A 4 -19.47 -64.11 -86.97
N PRO A 5 -19.69 -62.80 -86.73
CA PRO A 5 -18.56 -61.83 -86.54
C PRO A 5 -18.88 -60.67 -85.54
N GLN A 6 -17.93 -60.28 -84.67
CA GLN A 6 -17.05 -59.06 -84.63
C GLN A 6 -17.64 -57.72 -84.11
N GLU A 7 -16.86 -57.11 -83.19
CA GLU A 7 -16.86 -55.82 -82.43
C GLU A 7 -17.04 -54.51 -83.26
N PRO A 8 -17.08 -53.23 -82.74
CA PRO A 8 -16.51 -52.68 -81.47
C PRO A 8 -17.20 -51.47 -80.73
N VAL A 9 -16.69 -51.17 -79.50
CA VAL A 9 -16.42 -49.86 -78.82
C VAL A 9 -17.56 -48.83 -78.63
N ASP A 10 -17.91 -48.46 -77.38
CA ASP A 10 -17.35 -47.30 -76.62
C ASP A 10 -18.18 -46.96 -75.34
N GLY A 11 -17.49 -46.41 -74.33
CA GLY A 11 -18.04 -45.44 -73.37
C GLY A 11 -18.98 -45.92 -72.24
N ALA A 12 -18.44 -46.03 -71.02
CA ALA A 12 -18.85 -45.20 -69.87
C ALA A 12 -18.21 -45.67 -68.56
N GLN A 13 -17.33 -44.83 -68.01
CA GLN A 13 -16.95 -44.79 -66.60
C GLN A 13 -18.18 -44.55 -65.71
N VAL A 14 -18.27 -45.24 -64.58
CA VAL A 14 -18.65 -44.66 -63.27
C VAL A 14 -17.87 -45.47 -62.21
N GLU A 15 -16.66 -45.05 -61.87
CA GLU A 15 -16.37 -44.37 -60.59
C GLU A 15 -16.92 -45.11 -59.36
N GLY A 16 -16.14 -46.10 -58.91
CA GLY A 16 -16.00 -46.38 -57.49
C GLY A 16 -15.14 -45.28 -56.85
N ALA A 17 -15.78 -44.29 -56.24
CA ALA A 17 -15.14 -43.33 -55.36
C ALA A 17 -16.14 -42.91 -54.26
N ALA A 18 -16.24 -43.73 -53.22
CA ALA A 18 -16.75 -43.31 -51.92
C ALA A 18 -15.62 -43.49 -50.90
N THR A 19 -14.53 -42.76 -51.12
CA THR A 19 -13.57 -42.43 -50.09
C THR A 19 -14.27 -41.55 -49.06
N GLU A 20 -14.48 -42.11 -47.87
CA GLU A 20 -13.79 -41.65 -46.68
C GLU A 20 -13.72 -40.12 -46.51
N HIS A 21 -14.71 -39.52 -45.84
CA HIS A 21 -14.54 -38.26 -45.12
C HIS A 21 -15.60 -38.09 -44.03
N THR A 22 -15.45 -38.86 -42.96
CA THR A 22 -16.12 -38.60 -41.68
C THR A 22 -15.12 -38.78 -40.56
N THR A 23 -14.36 -37.73 -40.21
CA THR A 23 -13.76 -37.51 -38.88
C THR A 23 -12.79 -36.34 -38.89
N THR A 24 -13.22 -35.09 -38.66
CA THR A 24 -12.28 -34.01 -38.26
C THR A 24 -12.92 -32.83 -37.53
N THR A 25 -14.22 -32.56 -37.67
CA THR A 25 -14.81 -31.30 -37.16
C THR A 25 -14.92 -31.20 -35.63
N GLY A 26 -15.01 -32.32 -34.90
CA GLY A 26 -15.17 -32.31 -33.43
C GLY A 26 -13.87 -32.23 -32.62
N ARG A 27 -12.72 -32.60 -33.19
CA ARG A 27 -11.42 -32.57 -32.50
C ARG A 27 -10.78 -31.18 -32.50
N GLY A 28 -11.01 -30.39 -33.56
CA GLY A 28 -10.43 -29.05 -33.71
C GLY A 28 -10.91 -28.04 -32.67
N SER A 29 -12.20 -28.05 -32.33
CA SER A 29 -12.74 -27.12 -31.31
C SER A 29 -12.31 -27.48 -29.88
N GLY A 30 -12.16 -28.78 -29.58
CA GLY A 30 -11.70 -29.24 -28.28
C GLY A 30 -10.25 -28.88 -27.99
N VAL A 31 -9.37 -28.99 -28.99
CA VAL A 31 -7.95 -28.60 -28.89
C VAL A 31 -7.82 -27.08 -28.79
N ALA A 32 -8.62 -26.32 -29.56
CA ALA A 32 -8.63 -24.86 -29.46
C ALA A 32 -9.04 -24.38 -28.05
N VAL A 33 -10.09 -24.95 -27.45
CA VAL A 33 -10.52 -24.60 -26.08
C VAL A 33 -9.51 -25.03 -25.01
N ALA A 34 -8.87 -26.19 -25.20
CA ALA A 34 -7.85 -26.68 -24.28
C ALA A 34 -6.57 -25.82 -24.27
N LEU A 35 -6.25 -25.16 -25.40
CA LEU A 35 -5.11 -24.25 -25.51
C LEU A 35 -5.45 -22.81 -25.12
N THR A 36 -6.67 -22.33 -25.37
CA THR A 36 -7.04 -20.95 -25.05
C THR A 36 -7.19 -20.69 -23.55
N LEU A 37 -7.61 -21.69 -22.77
CA LEU A 37 -7.80 -21.54 -21.32
C LEU A 37 -6.48 -21.29 -20.55
N PRO A 38 -5.41 -22.08 -20.74
CA PRO A 38 -4.11 -21.79 -20.13
C PRO A 38 -3.51 -20.47 -20.63
N VAL A 39 -3.64 -20.18 -21.93
CA VAL A 39 -3.11 -18.94 -22.51
C VAL A 39 -3.82 -17.72 -21.91
N ALA A 40 -5.15 -17.74 -21.78
CA ALA A 40 -5.90 -16.66 -21.15
C ALA A 40 -5.49 -16.46 -19.68
N LEU A 41 -5.25 -17.55 -18.94
CA LEU A 41 -4.75 -17.49 -17.57
C LEU A 41 -3.37 -16.83 -17.51
N VAL A 42 -2.43 -17.25 -18.38
CA VAL A 42 -1.08 -16.69 -18.46
C VAL A 42 -1.10 -15.22 -18.86
N VAL A 43 -1.94 -14.84 -19.83
CA VAL A 43 -2.10 -13.43 -20.24
C VAL A 43 -2.68 -12.60 -19.09
N GLY A 44 -3.71 -13.11 -18.40
CA GLY A 44 -4.26 -12.45 -17.21
C GLY A 44 -3.21 -12.27 -16.11
N TRP A 45 -2.37 -13.28 -15.89
CA TRP A 45 -1.23 -13.22 -15.00
C TRP A 45 -0.21 -12.16 -15.41
N ILE A 46 0.20 -12.12 -16.68
CA ILE A 46 1.16 -11.14 -17.20
C ILE A 46 0.61 -9.72 -17.00
N VAL A 47 -0.66 -9.47 -17.29
CA VAL A 47 -1.30 -8.16 -17.10
C VAL A 47 -1.27 -7.74 -15.62
N GLN A 48 -1.62 -8.63 -14.70
CA GLN A 48 -1.56 -8.34 -13.27
C GLN A 48 -0.12 -8.12 -12.78
N LEU A 49 0.83 -8.95 -13.25
CA LEU A 49 2.24 -8.85 -12.87
C LEU A 49 2.85 -7.54 -13.38
N THR A 50 2.47 -7.11 -14.59
CA THR A 50 2.90 -5.83 -15.16
C THR A 50 2.38 -4.68 -14.33
N ALA A 51 1.11 -4.70 -13.94
CA ALA A 51 0.52 -3.66 -13.10
C ALA A 51 1.21 -3.53 -11.73
N VAL A 52 1.55 -4.66 -11.10
CA VAL A 52 2.30 -4.68 -9.84
C VAL A 52 3.73 -4.17 -10.04
N LEU A 53 4.40 -4.56 -11.12
CA LEU A 53 5.76 -4.11 -11.43
C LEU A 53 5.81 -2.61 -11.75
N SER A 54 4.81 -2.07 -12.45
CA SER A 54 4.70 -0.62 -12.71
C SER A 54 4.68 0.17 -11.40
N ARG A 55 3.92 -0.30 -10.40
CA ARG A 55 3.87 0.33 -9.07
C ARG A 55 5.21 0.30 -8.34
N LEU A 56 5.98 -0.77 -8.49
CA LEU A 56 7.28 -0.92 -7.82
C LEU A 56 8.39 -0.11 -8.49
N LEU A 57 8.20 0.30 -9.74
CA LEU A 57 9.18 0.98 -10.57
C LEU A 57 8.85 2.45 -10.81
N GLU A 58 7.65 2.92 -10.47
CA GLU A 58 7.26 4.32 -10.60
C GLU A 58 7.87 5.18 -9.48
N PRO A 59 8.47 6.35 -9.81
CA PRO A 59 8.86 7.36 -8.84
C PRO A 59 7.63 7.86 -8.08
N THR A 60 7.78 8.04 -6.78
CA THR A 60 6.74 8.26 -5.75
C THR A 60 5.86 9.51 -5.90
N ASP A 61 5.94 10.26 -7.00
CA ASP A 61 5.47 11.64 -7.07
C ASP A 61 4.12 11.85 -7.80
N ASP A 62 3.40 10.78 -8.18
CA ASP A 62 2.11 10.91 -8.88
C ASP A 62 0.91 10.50 -8.01
N PRO A 63 0.10 11.47 -7.51
CA PRO A 63 -1.05 11.22 -6.62
C PRO A 63 -2.18 10.41 -7.29
N THR A 64 -2.13 10.18 -8.60
CA THR A 64 -3.18 9.47 -9.36
C THR A 64 -2.94 7.96 -9.50
N GLY A 65 -1.82 7.43 -9.02
CA GLY A 65 -1.38 6.04 -9.24
C GLY A 65 -2.32 4.94 -8.69
N GLY A 66 -3.15 5.24 -7.68
CA GLY A 66 -4.05 4.25 -7.06
C GLY A 66 -5.19 3.77 -7.96
N PHE A 67 -5.74 4.66 -8.80
CA PHE A 67 -6.82 4.32 -9.73
C PHE A 67 -6.34 3.53 -10.95
N GLY A 68 -5.12 3.81 -11.42
CA GLY A 68 -4.49 3.06 -12.51
C GLY A 68 -4.25 1.59 -12.14
N LEU A 69 -3.70 1.34 -10.96
CA LEU A 69 -3.44 -0.01 -10.45
C LEU A 69 -4.72 -0.83 -10.32
N THR A 70 -5.73 -0.26 -9.70
CA THR A 70 -7.02 -0.95 -9.46
C THR A 70 -7.69 -1.30 -10.80
N GLY A 71 -7.67 -0.38 -11.77
CA GLY A 71 -8.18 -0.62 -13.12
C GLY A 71 -7.48 -1.79 -13.83
N TRP A 72 -6.14 -1.80 -13.83
CA TRP A 72 -5.37 -2.87 -14.49
C TRP A 72 -5.51 -4.23 -13.80
N LEU A 73 -5.60 -4.27 -12.47
CA LEU A 73 -5.84 -5.51 -11.73
C LEU A 73 -7.22 -6.10 -12.02
N VAL A 74 -8.25 -5.25 -12.14
CA VAL A 74 -9.61 -5.66 -12.55
C VAL A 74 -9.61 -6.19 -13.98
N VAL A 75 -8.91 -5.54 -14.92
CA VAL A 75 -8.78 -6.02 -16.30
C VAL A 75 -8.09 -7.40 -16.33
N GLY A 76 -6.97 -7.55 -15.62
CA GLY A 76 -6.27 -8.83 -15.52
C GLY A 76 -7.13 -9.94 -14.93
N ALA A 77 -7.92 -9.63 -13.90
CA ALA A 77 -8.86 -10.59 -13.30
C ALA A 77 -10.03 -10.93 -14.23
N ALA A 78 -10.57 -9.96 -14.97
CA ALA A 78 -11.61 -10.20 -15.96
C ALA A 78 -11.13 -11.15 -17.07
N ILE A 79 -9.87 -11.03 -17.49
CA ILE A 79 -9.26 -11.95 -18.47
C ILE A 79 -9.00 -13.33 -17.84
N GLY A 80 -8.31 -13.37 -16.69
CA GLY A 80 -7.88 -14.60 -16.04
C GLY A 80 -9.01 -15.43 -15.42
N VAL A 81 -10.12 -14.81 -15.02
CA VAL A 81 -11.28 -15.49 -14.41
C VAL A 81 -12.48 -15.51 -15.36
N GLY A 82 -12.75 -14.41 -16.06
CA GLY A 82 -13.92 -14.28 -16.92
C GLY A 82 -13.88 -15.23 -18.13
N VAL A 83 -12.72 -15.39 -18.77
CA VAL A 83 -12.59 -16.31 -19.91
C VAL A 83 -12.80 -17.78 -19.48
N PRO A 84 -12.16 -18.30 -18.40
CA PRO A 84 -12.47 -19.62 -17.88
C PRO A 84 -13.92 -19.79 -17.43
N LEU A 85 -14.53 -18.77 -16.82
CA LEU A 85 -15.92 -18.83 -16.38
C LEU A 85 -16.90 -18.96 -17.56
N VAL A 86 -16.72 -18.18 -18.63
CA VAL A 86 -17.56 -18.28 -19.84
C VAL A 86 -17.42 -19.65 -20.50
N ALA A 87 -16.19 -20.17 -20.60
CA ALA A 87 -15.94 -21.51 -21.12
C ALA A 87 -16.59 -22.60 -20.26
N PHE A 88 -16.50 -22.49 -18.93
CA PHE A 88 -17.14 -23.41 -17.99
C PHE A 88 -18.66 -23.40 -18.14
N VAL A 89 -19.29 -22.21 -18.18
CA VAL A 89 -20.74 -22.07 -18.39
C VAL A 89 -21.16 -22.66 -19.74
N GLY A 90 -20.37 -22.42 -20.80
CA GLY A 90 -20.57 -23.01 -22.11
C GLY A 90 -20.53 -24.54 -22.08
N GLN A 91 -19.53 -25.12 -21.41
CA GLN A 91 -19.40 -26.57 -21.25
C GLN A 91 -20.53 -27.17 -20.41
N VAL A 92 -20.94 -26.54 -19.30
CA VAL A 92 -22.10 -26.96 -18.51
C VAL A 92 -23.36 -26.98 -19.38
N ARG A 93 -23.57 -25.94 -20.19
CA ARG A 93 -24.73 -25.83 -21.08
C ARG A 93 -24.72 -26.87 -22.20
N ALA A 94 -23.54 -27.16 -22.76
CA ALA A 94 -23.36 -28.21 -23.76
C ALA A 94 -23.59 -29.60 -23.17
N ARG A 95 -23.05 -29.88 -21.98
CA ARG A 95 -23.20 -31.16 -21.28
C ARG A 95 -24.64 -31.43 -20.82
N ARG A 96 -25.40 -30.38 -20.51
CA ARG A 96 -26.86 -30.48 -20.26
C ARG A 96 -27.64 -30.92 -21.49
N ARG A 97 -27.16 -30.60 -22.70
CA ARG A 97 -27.79 -31.01 -23.97
C ARG A 97 -27.32 -32.39 -24.42
N ASP A 98 -26.06 -32.72 -24.15
CA ASP A 98 -25.47 -33.99 -24.55
C ASP A 98 -24.50 -34.52 -23.46
N PRO A 99 -24.94 -35.51 -22.64
CA PRO A 99 -24.16 -36.03 -21.51
C PRO A 99 -22.87 -36.75 -21.92
N SER A 100 -22.78 -37.12 -23.20
CA SER A 100 -21.66 -37.85 -23.83
C SER A 100 -20.39 -37.01 -23.99
N LEU A 101 -20.47 -35.69 -23.75
CA LEU A 101 -19.32 -34.78 -23.85
C LEU A 101 -18.24 -35.05 -22.79
N SER A 102 -16.98 -34.97 -23.23
CA SER A 102 -15.77 -35.36 -22.50
C SER A 102 -15.66 -34.69 -21.11
N GLY A 103 -15.71 -35.51 -20.05
CA GLY A 103 -15.51 -35.08 -18.67
C GLY A 103 -14.13 -34.47 -18.39
N VAL A 104 -13.13 -34.77 -19.23
CA VAL A 104 -11.77 -34.22 -19.09
C VAL A 104 -11.76 -32.71 -19.33
N ALA A 105 -12.47 -32.21 -20.34
CA ALA A 105 -12.53 -30.78 -20.65
C ALA A 105 -13.18 -29.98 -19.51
N PHE A 106 -14.15 -30.58 -18.83
CA PHE A 106 -14.83 -30.00 -17.67
C PHE A 106 -13.89 -29.92 -16.44
N VAL A 107 -13.12 -30.97 -16.18
CA VAL A 107 -12.14 -30.98 -15.08
C VAL A 107 -11.06 -29.92 -15.31
N VAL A 108 -10.53 -29.81 -16.54
CA VAL A 108 -9.52 -28.80 -16.89
C VAL A 108 -10.08 -27.38 -16.75
N ALA A 109 -11.27 -27.10 -17.26
CA ALA A 109 -11.89 -25.78 -17.11
C ALA A 109 -12.15 -25.42 -15.64
N THR A 110 -12.57 -26.39 -14.82
CA THR A 110 -12.78 -26.20 -13.39
C THR A 110 -11.48 -25.88 -12.67
N LEU A 111 -10.40 -26.65 -12.93
CA LEU A 111 -9.09 -26.41 -12.31
C LEU A 111 -8.53 -25.04 -12.69
N VAL A 112 -8.60 -24.65 -13.97
CA VAL A 112 -8.15 -23.34 -14.44
C VAL A 112 -8.96 -22.21 -13.78
N LEU A 113 -10.29 -22.38 -13.66
CA LEU A 113 -11.15 -21.40 -12.98
C LEU A 113 -10.77 -21.27 -11.50
N VAL A 114 -10.58 -22.39 -10.77
CA VAL A 114 -10.18 -22.35 -9.36
C VAL A 114 -8.83 -21.66 -9.19
N VAL A 115 -7.84 -22.00 -10.01
CA VAL A 115 -6.52 -21.36 -9.98
C VAL A 115 -6.66 -19.86 -10.26
N GLY A 116 -7.37 -19.48 -11.32
CA GLY A 116 -7.59 -18.07 -11.64
C GLY A 116 -8.32 -17.31 -10.53
N LEU A 117 -9.31 -17.92 -9.87
CA LEU A 117 -10.06 -17.29 -8.79
C LEU A 117 -9.19 -17.08 -7.55
N VAL A 118 -8.33 -18.06 -7.22
CA VAL A 118 -7.38 -17.96 -6.10
C VAL A 118 -6.26 -16.95 -6.41
N THR A 119 -5.67 -16.99 -7.61
CA THR A 119 -4.51 -16.13 -7.91
C THR A 119 -4.92 -14.71 -8.33
N CYS A 120 -5.91 -14.59 -9.22
CA CYS A 120 -6.32 -13.30 -9.78
C CYS A 120 -7.45 -12.66 -8.98
N GLY A 121 -8.40 -13.46 -8.47
CA GLY A 121 -9.54 -12.96 -7.71
C GLY A 121 -9.17 -12.45 -6.32
N LEU A 122 -8.30 -13.18 -5.60
CA LEU A 122 -7.85 -12.78 -4.27
C LEU A 122 -7.13 -11.43 -4.28
N ALA A 123 -6.26 -11.19 -5.26
CA ALA A 123 -5.55 -9.92 -5.40
C ALA A 123 -6.51 -8.73 -5.54
N VAL A 124 -7.58 -8.90 -6.31
CA VAL A 124 -8.62 -7.88 -6.47
C VAL A 124 -9.38 -7.65 -5.17
N VAL A 125 -9.78 -8.72 -4.47
CA VAL A 125 -10.49 -8.61 -3.18
C VAL A 125 -9.65 -7.88 -2.14
N LEU A 126 -8.36 -8.19 -2.03
CA LEU A 126 -7.45 -7.53 -1.10
C LEU A 126 -7.30 -6.03 -1.42
N GLN A 127 -7.16 -5.66 -2.70
CA GLN A 127 -7.09 -4.24 -3.09
C GLN A 127 -8.40 -3.48 -2.84
N PHE A 128 -9.55 -4.09 -3.12
CA PHE A 128 -10.83 -3.47 -2.79
C PHE A 128 -10.99 -3.28 -1.28
N SER A 129 -10.51 -4.21 -0.46
CA SER A 129 -10.59 -4.06 0.99
C SER A 129 -9.73 -2.90 1.50
N SER A 130 -8.54 -2.69 0.93
CA SER A 130 -7.70 -1.53 1.29
C SER A 130 -8.30 -0.22 0.81
N VAL A 131 -8.80 -0.16 -0.43
CA VAL A 131 -9.47 1.05 -0.96
C VAL A 131 -10.75 1.35 -0.19
N ALA A 132 -11.51 0.33 0.21
CA ALA A 132 -12.71 0.53 1.01
C ALA A 132 -12.38 1.01 2.43
N ALA A 133 -11.33 0.47 3.06
CA ALA A 133 -10.86 0.92 4.36
C ALA A 133 -10.35 2.38 4.30
N ASP A 134 -9.60 2.71 3.25
CA ASP A 134 -9.10 4.06 2.97
C ASP A 134 -10.24 5.05 2.72
N ARG A 135 -11.22 4.69 1.89
CA ARG A 135 -12.44 5.48 1.69
C ARG A 135 -13.28 5.64 2.94
N TYR A 136 -13.30 4.61 3.78
CA TYR A 136 -14.02 4.68 5.04
C TYR A 136 -13.31 5.61 6.02
N ARG A 137 -11.98 5.62 6.06
CA ARG A 137 -11.19 6.54 6.88
C ARG A 137 -11.34 7.99 6.39
N THR A 138 -11.20 8.21 5.08
CA THR A 138 -11.34 9.53 4.43
C THR A 138 -12.75 10.12 4.49
N ALA A 139 -13.77 9.27 4.64
CA ALA A 139 -15.14 9.72 4.84
C ALA A 139 -15.47 10.08 6.31
N GLN A 140 -14.58 9.79 7.26
CA GLN A 140 -14.82 10.17 8.65
C GLN A 140 -14.53 11.66 8.85
N PRO A 141 -15.26 12.34 9.75
CA PRO A 141 -14.84 13.65 10.20
C PRO A 141 -13.50 13.55 10.95
N PRO A 142 -12.73 14.65 11.04
CA PRO A 142 -11.52 14.68 11.86
C PRO A 142 -11.81 14.21 13.28
N SER A 143 -10.87 13.50 13.88
CA SER A 143 -10.95 13.01 15.24
C SER A 143 -10.97 14.16 16.26
N VAL A 144 -11.33 13.85 17.51
CA VAL A 144 -11.33 14.85 18.60
C VAL A 144 -9.92 15.35 18.89
N ALA A 145 -8.89 14.50 18.74
CA ALA A 145 -7.50 14.88 18.93
C ALA A 145 -7.02 15.83 17.82
N GLU A 146 -7.37 15.54 16.56
CA GLU A 146 -7.05 16.41 15.41
C GLU A 146 -7.73 17.79 15.52
N GLN A 147 -8.90 17.87 16.17
CA GLN A 147 -9.63 19.12 16.40
C GLN A 147 -9.33 19.78 17.75
N ARG A 148 -8.38 19.25 18.53
CA ARG A 148 -8.13 19.71 19.90
C ARG A 148 -7.68 21.17 19.96
N TYR A 149 -6.89 21.59 18.98
CA TYR A 149 -6.31 22.92 18.88
C TYR A 149 -6.65 23.54 17.53
N THR A 150 -6.71 24.87 17.47
CA THR A 150 -6.56 25.58 16.20
C THR A 150 -5.08 25.66 15.84
N GLY A 151 -4.76 25.79 14.55
CA GLY A 151 -3.38 25.66 14.07
C GLY A 151 -2.36 26.54 14.81
N GLU A 152 -2.68 27.81 15.07
CA GLU A 152 -1.77 28.73 15.79
C GLU A 152 -1.68 28.42 17.30
N GLU A 153 -2.78 28.01 17.93
CA GLU A 153 -2.80 27.65 19.36
C GLU A 153 -1.91 26.44 19.64
N ALA A 154 -1.90 25.45 18.75
CA ALA A 154 -1.04 24.27 18.87
C ALA A 154 0.46 24.65 18.87
N GLY A 155 0.85 25.58 18.01
CA GLY A 155 2.24 26.03 17.92
C GLY A 155 2.70 26.79 19.16
N ASP A 156 1.81 27.58 19.77
CA ASP A 156 2.11 28.30 21.02
C ASP A 156 2.17 27.37 22.23
N GLU A 157 1.23 26.44 22.34
CA GLU A 157 1.21 25.42 23.39
C GLU A 157 2.44 24.51 23.32
N LEU A 158 2.76 23.99 22.13
CA LEU A 158 3.92 23.13 21.92
C LEU A 158 5.23 23.86 22.24
N ARG A 159 5.31 25.15 21.90
CA ARG A 159 6.48 25.97 22.26
C ARG A 159 6.62 26.15 23.76
N ALA A 160 5.52 26.45 24.46
CA ALA A 160 5.53 26.58 25.92
C ALA A 160 5.95 25.25 26.58
N LEU A 161 5.33 24.14 26.18
CA LEU A 161 5.65 22.81 26.68
C LEU A 161 7.12 22.44 26.44
N GLY A 162 7.63 22.67 25.22
CA GLY A 162 9.02 22.40 24.86
C GLY A 162 10.00 23.22 25.69
N ASP A 163 9.77 24.53 25.82
CA ASP A 163 10.61 25.42 26.60
C ASP A 163 10.63 25.05 28.10
N ASP A 164 9.48 24.75 28.67
CA ASP A 164 9.38 24.31 30.08
C ASP A 164 10.04 22.96 30.29
N THR A 165 9.97 22.07 29.30
CA THR A 165 10.67 20.78 29.34
C THR A 165 12.19 20.96 29.30
N VAL A 166 12.71 21.86 28.45
CA VAL A 166 14.14 22.21 28.44
C VAL A 166 14.57 22.78 29.80
N ARG A 167 13.78 23.67 30.39
CA ARG A 167 14.04 24.23 31.74
C ARG A 167 13.98 23.16 32.83
N ALA A 168 13.05 22.22 32.74
CA ALA A 168 12.93 21.11 33.70
C ALA A 168 14.16 20.18 33.67
N LEU A 169 14.78 20.03 32.50
CA LEU A 169 16.07 19.34 32.35
C LEU A 169 17.28 20.20 32.78
N GLY A 170 17.06 21.47 33.12
CA GLY A 170 18.10 22.41 33.57
C GLY A 170 18.82 23.16 32.44
N GLY A 171 18.35 23.05 31.19
CA GLY A 171 18.83 23.86 30.07
C GLY A 171 18.16 25.24 30.01
N ASP A 172 18.65 26.08 29.11
CA ASP A 172 18.00 27.36 28.75
C ASP A 172 17.57 27.33 27.28
N PRO A 173 16.25 27.41 26.98
CA PRO A 173 15.76 27.42 25.60
C PRO A 173 16.17 28.69 24.82
N THR A 174 16.64 29.74 25.50
CA THR A 174 17.04 31.01 24.88
C THR A 174 18.53 31.12 24.58
N GLU A 175 19.37 30.28 25.22
CA GLU A 175 20.83 30.32 25.03
C GLU A 175 21.30 29.52 23.81
N GLY A 176 20.44 28.68 23.22
CA GLY A 176 20.77 27.83 22.07
C GLY A 176 20.30 28.36 20.73
N LEU A 177 21.27 28.63 19.85
CA LEU A 177 21.05 28.93 18.44
C LEU A 177 21.45 27.72 17.60
N ARG A 178 20.72 27.48 16.51
CA ARG A 178 21.20 26.58 15.45
C ARG A 178 22.44 27.19 14.80
N ALA A 179 23.24 26.35 14.12
CA ALA A 179 24.45 26.79 13.43
C ALA A 179 24.20 27.88 12.35
N ASP A 180 22.97 28.03 11.87
CA ASP A 180 22.54 29.10 10.95
C ASP A 180 22.14 30.41 11.65
N GLY A 181 22.24 30.47 12.99
CA GLY A 181 21.87 31.60 13.82
C GLY A 181 20.38 31.70 14.17
N SER A 182 19.55 30.73 13.74
CA SER A 182 18.14 30.69 14.11
C SER A 182 17.95 30.17 15.55
N THR A 183 16.97 30.72 16.27
CA THR A 183 16.61 30.22 17.61
C THR A 183 15.88 28.88 17.51
N VAL A 184 16.08 28.00 18.49
CA VAL A 184 15.21 26.83 18.69
C VAL A 184 13.77 27.30 18.91
N ARG A 185 12.86 26.88 18.02
CA ARG A 185 11.43 27.19 18.10
C ARG A 185 10.62 26.05 17.51
N ALA A 186 9.37 25.95 17.96
CA ALA A 186 8.34 25.20 17.27
C ALA A 186 8.19 25.71 15.82
N TYR A 187 8.21 24.80 14.85
CA TYR A 187 7.94 25.07 13.44
C TYR A 187 6.78 24.20 12.96
N SER A 188 6.15 24.63 11.87
CA SER A 188 4.99 23.97 11.29
C SER A 188 5.28 23.44 9.90
N GLU A 189 4.72 22.27 9.57
CA GLU A 189 4.68 21.73 8.22
C GLU A 189 3.24 21.38 7.84
N GLU A 190 2.92 21.46 6.54
CA GLU A 190 1.63 21.00 6.02
C GLU A 190 1.56 19.48 6.09
N CYS A 191 0.41 18.95 6.50
CA CYS A 191 0.15 17.52 6.54
C CYS A 191 -1.29 17.22 6.09
N LEU A 192 -1.62 15.94 5.98
CA LEU A 192 -2.98 15.47 5.75
C LEU A 192 -3.49 14.80 7.02
N LEU A 193 -4.70 15.19 7.42
CA LEU A 193 -5.45 14.51 8.48
C LEU A 193 -5.79 13.08 8.05
N ASP A 194 -6.24 12.25 8.99
CA ASP A 194 -6.71 10.89 8.70
C ASP A 194 -7.81 10.87 7.62
N ASN A 195 -8.54 11.98 7.47
CA ASN A 195 -9.61 12.13 6.51
C ASN A 195 -9.21 12.73 5.14
N ASP A 196 -7.91 12.90 4.86
CA ASP A 196 -7.31 13.60 3.70
C ASP A 196 -7.57 15.12 3.64
N ASP A 197 -8.18 15.73 4.67
CA ASP A 197 -8.26 17.19 4.73
C ASP A 197 -6.89 17.80 5.08
N PRO A 198 -6.60 19.03 4.62
CA PRO A 198 -5.35 19.70 4.96
C PRO A 198 -5.28 20.01 6.46
N GLY A 199 -4.13 19.73 7.04
CA GLY A 199 -3.81 20.05 8.43
C GLY A 199 -2.40 20.59 8.58
N VAL A 200 -2.01 20.81 9.83
CA VAL A 200 -0.68 21.33 10.21
C VAL A 200 -0.12 20.47 11.31
N VAL A 201 1.13 20.03 11.13
CA VAL A 201 1.92 19.38 12.18
C VAL A 201 2.91 20.40 12.75
N TRP A 202 3.04 20.42 14.07
CA TRP A 202 4.01 21.26 14.77
C TRP A 202 5.10 20.41 15.40
N SER A 203 6.34 20.86 15.24
CA SER A 203 7.52 20.17 15.79
C SER A 203 8.37 21.15 16.59
N TYR A 204 8.70 20.78 17.82
CA TYR A 204 9.66 21.44 18.68
C TYR A 204 10.88 20.54 18.84
N SER A 205 12.07 21.06 18.52
CA SER A 205 13.31 20.30 18.63
C SER A 205 14.41 21.16 19.25
N TYR A 206 14.89 20.73 20.41
CA TYR A 206 16.04 21.27 21.13
C TYR A 206 17.03 20.13 21.36
N SER A 207 18.27 20.27 20.90
CA SER A 207 19.33 19.31 21.22
C SER A 207 20.64 20.05 21.46
N ALA A 208 21.10 20.07 22.71
CA ALA A 208 22.26 20.89 23.11
C ALA A 208 23.55 20.56 22.34
N ASP A 209 23.67 19.35 21.78
CA ASP A 209 24.83 18.90 20.99
C ASP A 209 24.88 19.53 19.59
N GLY A 210 23.74 19.98 19.08
CA GLY A 210 23.60 20.64 17.78
C GLY A 210 23.50 22.17 17.86
N LEU A 211 23.63 22.75 19.05
CA LEU A 211 23.41 24.18 19.29
C LEU A 211 24.70 24.92 19.64
N VAL A 212 24.72 26.20 19.30
CA VAL A 212 25.80 27.14 19.61
C VAL A 212 25.27 28.30 20.46
N ASP A 213 26.14 28.93 21.22
CA ASP A 213 25.85 30.15 21.97
C ASP A 213 25.80 31.38 21.05
N ALA A 214 25.56 32.56 21.63
CA ALA A 214 25.53 33.83 20.91
C ALA A 214 26.89 34.22 20.27
N SER A 215 28.00 33.62 20.70
CA SER A 215 29.34 33.80 20.14
C SER A 215 29.63 32.86 18.98
N GLY A 216 28.77 31.84 18.77
CA GLY A 216 28.96 30.77 17.79
C GLY A 216 29.78 29.59 18.33
N ASP A 217 30.06 29.55 19.64
CA ASP A 217 30.74 28.44 20.29
C ASP A 217 29.72 27.33 20.61
N PRO A 218 30.05 26.04 20.42
CA PRO A 218 29.16 24.94 20.77
C PRO A 218 28.71 25.00 22.23
N LEU A 219 27.41 24.81 22.49
CA LEU A 219 26.90 24.73 23.86
C LEU A 219 27.52 23.56 24.63
N LEU A 220 27.70 22.43 23.94
CA LEU A 220 28.41 21.27 24.45
C LEU A 220 29.84 21.20 23.90
N PRO A 221 30.86 21.19 24.78
CA PRO A 221 32.23 20.93 24.37
C PRO A 221 32.39 19.52 23.76
N ASP A 222 33.37 19.37 22.87
CA ASP A 222 33.68 18.08 22.25
C ASP A 222 33.87 16.96 23.28
N GLY A 223 33.12 15.86 23.10
CA GLY A 223 33.18 14.69 23.98
C GLY A 223 32.36 14.81 25.27
N VAL A 224 31.58 15.88 25.44
CA VAL A 224 30.63 16.06 26.54
C VAL A 224 29.21 15.85 26.01
N HIS A 225 28.45 14.97 26.64
CA HIS A 225 27.09 14.61 26.21
C HIS A 225 25.98 15.23 27.09
N VAL A 226 26.36 15.97 28.14
CA VAL A 226 25.43 16.54 29.12
C VAL A 226 25.92 17.92 29.53
N LEU A 227 25.05 18.93 29.42
CA LEU A 227 25.40 20.31 29.80
C LEU A 227 25.70 20.39 31.31
N PRO A 228 26.76 21.11 31.73
CA PRO A 228 27.06 21.29 33.14
C PRO A 228 25.88 21.87 33.92
N GLY A 229 25.46 21.21 35.00
CA GLY A 229 24.33 21.65 35.83
C GLY A 229 22.95 21.17 35.38
N THR A 230 22.87 20.44 34.26
CA THR A 230 21.62 19.80 33.82
C THR A 230 21.33 18.51 34.59
N ARG A 231 20.05 18.17 34.67
CA ARG A 231 19.59 16.99 35.37
C ARG A 231 19.82 15.75 34.52
N THR A 232 20.29 14.69 35.17
CA THR A 232 20.47 13.37 34.54
C THR A 232 19.27 12.46 34.75
N ASP A 233 18.40 12.77 35.72
CA ASP A 233 17.11 12.13 35.89
C ASP A 233 16.01 12.90 35.13
N LEU A 234 14.93 12.20 34.80
CA LEU A 234 13.80 12.73 34.05
C LEU A 234 12.57 12.97 34.95
N ASP A 235 12.74 12.91 36.27
CA ASP A 235 11.61 12.98 37.22
C ASP A 235 10.95 14.37 37.20
N GLY A 236 11.75 15.43 37.03
CA GLY A 236 11.22 16.78 36.84
C GLY A 236 10.38 16.94 35.57
N VAL A 237 10.72 16.22 34.50
CA VAL A 237 9.91 16.23 33.27
C VAL A 237 8.64 15.43 33.44
N ARG A 238 8.70 14.28 34.11
CA ARG A 238 7.49 13.48 34.44
C ARG A 238 6.51 14.27 35.30
N GLU A 239 6.99 15.02 36.29
CA GLU A 239 6.16 15.89 37.12
C GLU A 239 5.54 17.03 36.30
N LEU A 240 6.33 17.71 35.46
CA LEU A 240 5.86 18.74 34.54
C LEU A 240 4.75 18.21 33.62
N TRP A 241 5.03 17.15 32.86
CA TRP A 241 4.07 16.57 31.93
C TRP A 241 2.81 16.10 32.64
N SER A 242 2.94 15.46 33.80
CA SER A 242 1.77 15.05 34.59
C SER A 242 0.91 16.24 35.02
N SER A 243 1.50 17.41 35.30
CA SER A 243 0.74 18.62 35.65
C SER A 243 0.00 19.22 34.45
N GLU A 244 0.51 19.00 33.24
CA GLU A 244 -0.13 19.35 31.96
C GLU A 244 -1.08 18.25 31.46
N GLY A 245 -1.28 17.17 32.22
CA GLY A 245 -2.14 16.05 31.84
C GLY A 245 -1.56 15.13 30.76
N ILE A 246 -0.24 15.20 30.54
CA ILE A 246 0.52 14.35 29.62
C ILE A 246 1.15 13.21 30.44
N GLY A 247 0.87 11.96 30.06
CA GLY A 247 1.54 10.81 30.67
C GLY A 247 3.00 10.71 30.19
N ALA A 248 3.82 9.94 30.90
CA ALA A 248 5.22 9.79 30.57
C ALA A 248 5.65 8.33 30.75
N GLU A 249 6.04 7.69 29.66
CA GLU A 249 6.46 6.30 29.64
C GLU A 249 7.95 6.20 29.34
N GLN A 250 8.61 5.20 29.94
CA GLN A 250 9.99 4.89 29.59
C GLN A 250 10.02 4.27 28.20
N ASP A 251 10.87 4.78 27.29
CA ASP A 251 11.04 4.14 25.99
C ASP A 251 11.60 2.72 26.16
N LEU A 252 11.00 1.78 25.43
CA LEU A 252 11.35 0.37 25.45
C LEU A 252 12.60 0.06 24.60
N VAL A 253 13.01 0.98 23.73
CA VAL A 253 14.16 0.86 22.84
C VAL A 253 15.38 1.61 23.42
N ASP A 254 15.18 2.84 23.89
CA ASP A 254 16.23 3.65 24.52
C ASP A 254 15.87 3.99 25.98
N PHE A 255 16.46 3.26 26.93
CA PHE A 255 16.17 3.44 28.35
C PHE A 255 16.66 4.76 28.95
N ASP A 256 17.36 5.59 28.18
CA ASP A 256 17.78 6.92 28.62
C ASP A 256 16.73 8.01 28.31
N GLN A 257 15.64 7.68 27.60
CA GLN A 257 14.62 8.66 27.19
C GLN A 257 13.19 8.26 27.60
N ILE A 258 12.34 9.25 27.82
CA ILE A 258 10.88 9.04 28.01
C ILE A 258 10.11 9.57 26.82
N VAL A 259 8.96 8.95 26.56
CA VAL A 259 8.01 9.31 25.50
C VAL A 259 6.72 9.84 26.13
N PRO A 260 6.06 10.84 25.52
CA PRO A 260 4.81 11.36 26.05
C PRO A 260 3.65 10.42 25.72
N GLU A 261 2.73 10.28 26.66
CA GLU A 261 1.41 9.67 26.46
C GLU A 261 0.36 10.78 26.39
N ALA A 262 0.12 11.26 25.18
CA ALA A 262 -0.98 12.16 24.86
C ALA A 262 -1.52 11.84 23.47
N ASP A 263 -2.83 11.96 23.27
CA ASP A 263 -3.49 11.63 22.01
C ASP A 263 -3.22 12.64 20.88
N TRP A 264 -2.72 13.82 21.23
CA TRP A 264 -2.37 14.90 20.31
C TRP A 264 -0.87 15.02 20.02
N LEU A 265 -0.04 14.18 20.66
CA LEU A 265 1.40 14.11 20.45
C LEU A 265 1.77 12.84 19.69
N GLU A 266 2.77 12.94 18.82
CA GLU A 266 3.28 11.82 18.07
C GLU A 266 4.08 10.86 18.94
N ARG A 267 3.95 9.57 18.64
CA ARG A 267 4.59 8.47 19.37
C ARG A 267 6.12 8.45 19.31
N TRP A 268 6.72 9.21 18.39
CA TRP A 268 8.17 9.34 18.27
C TRP A 268 8.69 10.59 18.95
N SER A 269 7.84 11.37 19.61
CA SER A 269 8.28 12.43 20.52
C SER A 269 9.04 11.81 21.69
N TYR A 270 10.14 12.42 22.12
CA TYR A 270 10.95 11.94 23.21
C TYR A 270 11.72 13.06 23.90
N VAL A 271 12.17 12.78 25.12
CA VAL A 271 13.08 13.64 25.87
C VAL A 271 14.14 12.83 26.56
N ARG A 272 15.37 13.37 26.57
CA ARG A 272 16.56 12.74 27.15
C ARG A 272 17.37 13.77 27.93
N ALA A 273 18.05 13.32 28.97
CA ALA A 273 19.08 14.12 29.65
C ALA A 273 20.18 14.54 28.65
N GLY A 274 20.68 15.77 28.75
CA GLY A 274 21.55 16.31 27.69
C GLY A 274 21.60 17.82 27.57
N PRO A 275 20.46 18.55 27.59
CA PRO A 275 19.08 18.17 27.33
C PRO A 275 18.80 18.01 25.84
N THR A 276 18.02 16.98 25.50
CA THR A 276 17.42 16.77 24.18
C THR A 276 15.92 16.64 24.33
N VAL A 277 15.17 17.43 23.57
CA VAL A 277 13.71 17.50 23.57
C VAL A 277 13.26 17.51 22.12
N ASP A 278 12.50 16.49 21.72
CA ASP A 278 11.88 16.39 20.41
C ASP A 278 10.40 16.07 20.62
N ILE A 279 9.53 17.04 20.36
CA ILE A 279 8.10 16.91 20.59
C ILE A 279 7.38 17.34 19.31
N THR A 280 6.60 16.41 18.75
CA THR A 280 5.84 16.63 17.53
C THR A 280 4.36 16.38 17.83
N THR A 281 3.47 17.25 17.36
CA THR A 281 2.02 16.99 17.41
C THR A 281 1.64 15.96 16.36
N ILE A 282 0.48 15.33 16.48
CA ILE A 282 -0.14 14.70 15.30
C ILE A 282 -0.47 15.77 14.25
N CYS A 283 -0.97 15.37 13.08
CA CYS A 283 -1.56 16.33 12.14
C CYS A 283 -2.81 16.96 12.79
N LEU A 284 -2.85 18.29 12.92
CA LEU A 284 -3.96 19.00 13.55
C LEU A 284 -4.76 19.78 12.51
N GLY A 285 -6.06 19.90 12.74
CA GLY A 285 -6.93 20.73 11.92
C GLY A 285 -6.60 22.22 12.04
N PRO A 286 -6.97 23.03 11.04
CA PRO A 286 -6.79 24.47 11.07
C PRO A 286 -7.62 25.16 12.17
#